data_AF-A0A944GDE4-F1
#
_entry.id   AF-A0A944GDE4-F1
#
_cell.length_a   1.000
_cell.length_b   1.000
_cell.length_c   1.000
_cell.angle_alpha   90.00
_cell.angle_beta   90.00
_cell.angle_gamma   90.00
#
_symmetry.space_group_name_H-M   'P 1'
#
loop_
_entity.id
_entity.type
_entity.pdbx_description
1 polymer ?
#
loop_
_entity_poly.entity_id
_entity_poly.type
_entity_poly.pdbx_seq_one_letter_code
_entity_poly.pdbx_strand_id
1 'polypeptide(L)'
;NELWIKYKAPNPKIINDSSLINNLFEFENESYLILRDNVFRYKHTNLKPIVVDNLIIDRGVYPSNKLFDQFVLPKYVILTNGVYSGYISDFKNVLQKRNIPYYVVSEQGSFLKIKNKKP
;
A
#
# COMPACT_ATOMS: atom_id res chain seq x y z
N ASN A 1 -11.09 -11.50 13.26
CA ASN A 1 -11.43 -12.79 12.62
C ASN A 1 -12.90 -12.92 12.22
N GLU A 2 -13.85 -12.24 12.88
CA GLU A 2 -15.30 -12.45 12.68
C GLU A 2 -15.86 -11.93 11.34
N LEU A 3 -15.30 -10.88 10.75
CA LEU A 3 -15.80 -10.30 9.51
C LEU A 3 -15.60 -11.22 8.29
N TRP A 4 -14.43 -11.86 8.17
CA TRP A 4 -14.13 -12.76 7.05
C TRP A 4 -15.09 -13.96 7.00
N ILE A 5 -15.37 -14.52 8.18
CA ILE A 5 -16.31 -15.63 8.35
C ILE A 5 -17.74 -15.18 8.00
N LYS A 6 -18.17 -14.02 8.49
CA LYS A 6 -19.51 -13.47 8.24
C LYS A 6 -19.79 -13.26 6.75
N TYR A 7 -18.80 -12.82 5.99
CA TYR A 7 -18.94 -12.52 4.56
C TYR A 7 -18.47 -13.64 3.63
N LYS A 8 -18.08 -14.81 4.16
CA LYS A 8 -17.46 -15.91 3.39
C LYS A 8 -16.29 -15.41 2.52
N ALA A 9 -15.60 -14.37 2.97
CA ALA A 9 -14.49 -13.79 2.23
C ALA A 9 -13.25 -14.69 2.40
N PRO A 10 -12.42 -14.87 1.36
CA PRO A 10 -11.18 -15.65 1.48
C PRO A 10 -10.31 -15.07 2.59
N ASN A 11 -9.67 -15.91 3.39
CA ASN A 11 -8.75 -15.41 4.40
C ASN A 11 -7.46 -14.92 3.71
N PRO A 12 -6.97 -13.70 4.01
CA PRO A 12 -5.67 -13.27 3.53
C PRO A 12 -4.56 -14.10 4.19
N LYS A 13 -3.52 -14.42 3.42
CA LYS A 13 -2.32 -15.07 3.94
C LYS A 13 -1.35 -13.99 4.41
N ILE A 14 -1.18 -13.87 5.72
CA ILE A 14 -0.27 -12.89 6.31
C ILE A 14 1.17 -13.35 6.04
N ILE A 15 1.98 -12.46 5.47
CA ILE A 15 3.41 -12.70 5.26
C ILE A 15 4.13 -11.94 6.38
N ASN A 16 4.37 -12.62 7.50
CA ASN A 16 5.19 -12.08 8.59
C ASN A 16 6.66 -12.22 8.22
N ASP A 17 7.27 -11.19 7.63
CA ASP A 17 8.68 -11.26 7.23
C ASP A 17 9.60 -10.28 7.99
N SER A 18 9.08 -9.47 8.91
CA SER A 18 9.94 -8.62 9.74
C SER A 18 9.16 -7.91 10.82
N SER A 19 9.81 -7.59 11.95
CA SER A 19 9.34 -6.60 12.94
C SER A 19 9.07 -5.21 12.35
N LEU A 20 9.47 -4.98 11.10
CA LEU A 20 9.23 -3.76 10.35
C LEU A 20 7.82 -3.66 9.77
N ILE A 21 7.15 -4.79 9.48
CA ILE A 21 5.94 -4.81 8.65
C ILE A 21 4.99 -5.92 9.08
N ASN A 22 4.01 -5.55 9.89
CA ASN A 22 2.93 -6.46 10.33
C ASN A 22 1.72 -6.46 9.39
N ASN A 23 1.81 -5.75 8.27
CA ASN A 23 0.68 -5.44 7.38
C ASN A 23 0.93 -5.89 5.92
N LEU A 24 1.85 -6.83 5.72
CA LEU A 24 2.06 -7.48 4.42
C LEU A 24 1.22 -8.76 4.36
N PHE A 25 0.40 -8.89 3.33
CA PHE A 25 -0.44 -10.07 3.13
C PHE A 25 -0.68 -10.35 1.65
N GLU A 26 -0.99 -11.61 1.35
CA GLU A 26 -1.47 -12.05 0.05
C GLU A 26 -2.99 -12.23 0.09
N PHE A 27 -3.67 -11.71 -0.93
CA PHE A 27 -5.09 -11.93 -1.15
C PHE A 27 -5.34 -12.13 -2.64
N GLU A 28 -6.00 -13.24 -2.98
CA GLU A 28 -6.29 -13.65 -4.36
C GLU A 28 -5.11 -13.55 -5.36
N ASN A 29 -3.93 -14.05 -4.94
CA ASN A 29 -2.67 -14.06 -5.69
C ASN A 29 -2.03 -12.69 -5.94
N GLU A 30 -2.44 -11.66 -5.21
CA GLU A 30 -1.75 -10.38 -5.19
C GLU A 30 -1.22 -10.08 -3.79
N SER A 31 -0.08 -9.42 -3.75
CA SER A 31 0.55 -8.95 -2.54
C SER A 31 0.08 -7.53 -2.20
N TYR A 32 -0.23 -7.31 -0.93
CA TYR A 32 -0.71 -6.05 -0.37
C TYR A 32 0.11 -5.66 0.83
N LEU A 33 0.49 -4.38 0.90
CA LEU A 33 1.15 -3.80 2.06
C LEU A 33 0.40 -2.56 2.52
N ILE A 34 0.00 -2.51 3.80
CA ILE A 34 -0.65 -1.32 4.39
C ILE A 34 0.34 -0.56 5.29
N LEU A 35 0.50 0.73 5.05
CA LEU A 35 1.32 1.63 5.85
C LEU A 35 0.45 2.65 6.58
N ARG A 36 0.57 2.69 7.91
CA ARG A 36 -0.16 3.61 8.81
C ARG A 36 0.76 4.48 9.66
N ASP A 37 2.06 4.36 9.42
CA ASP A 37 3.10 5.03 10.16
C ASP A 37 4.38 5.09 9.31
N ASN A 38 5.24 6.07 9.61
CA ASN A 38 6.50 6.26 8.89
C ASN A 38 7.62 5.40 9.48
N VAL A 39 7.47 4.08 9.47
CA VAL A 39 8.51 3.15 9.94
C VAL A 39 9.87 3.33 9.24
N PHE A 40 9.88 3.99 8.08
CA PHE A 40 11.04 4.23 7.21
C PHE A 40 11.82 5.51 7.52
N ARG A 41 11.21 6.48 8.23
CA ARG A 41 11.75 7.86 8.35
C ARG A 41 13.15 7.89 8.93
N TYR A 42 13.40 7.10 9.98
CA TYR A 42 14.66 7.07 10.71
C TYR A 42 15.47 5.79 10.47
N LYS A 43 14.98 4.88 9.63
CA LYS A 43 15.67 3.63 9.36
C LYS A 43 16.58 3.80 8.15
N HIS A 44 17.81 3.33 8.27
CA HIS A 44 18.67 3.05 7.12
C HIS A 44 18.62 1.55 6.95
N THR A 45 18.39 1.09 5.72
CA THR A 45 18.34 -0.33 5.42
C THR A 45 19.25 -0.61 4.23
N ASN A 46 20.07 -1.64 4.37
CA ASN A 46 20.82 -2.24 3.26
C ASN A 46 20.05 -3.43 2.68
N LEU A 47 18.81 -3.66 3.15
CA LEU A 47 17.95 -4.74 2.67
C LEU A 47 17.37 -4.39 1.30
N LYS A 48 17.08 -5.42 0.51
CA LYS A 48 16.35 -5.25 -0.75
C LYS A 48 14.97 -4.63 -0.47
N PRO A 49 14.52 -3.68 -1.31
CA PRO A 49 13.16 -3.15 -1.20
C PRO A 49 12.11 -4.26 -1.33
N ILE A 50 11.00 -4.07 -0.63
CA ILE A 50 9.89 -5.03 -0.63
C ILE A 50 9.04 -4.78 -1.86
N VAL A 51 8.95 -5.78 -2.71
CA VAL A 51 8.16 -5.72 -3.93
C VAL A 51 6.74 -6.14 -3.60
N VAL A 52 5.76 -5.31 -3.93
CA VAL A 52 4.33 -5.61 -3.74
C VAL A 52 3.50 -5.22 -4.95
N ASP A 53 2.38 -5.88 -5.15
CA ASP A 53 1.44 -5.50 -6.22
C ASP A 53 0.69 -4.23 -5.84
N ASN A 54 0.24 -4.13 -4.58
CA ASN A 54 -0.56 -3.00 -4.11
C ASN A 54 0.02 -2.46 -2.79
N LEU A 55 0.38 -1.19 -2.77
CA LEU A 55 0.72 -0.47 -1.55
C LEU A 55 -0.41 0.47 -1.15
N ILE A 56 -0.93 0.29 0.06
CA ILE A 56 -2.00 1.08 0.64
C ILE A 56 -1.37 2.04 1.65
N ILE A 57 -1.57 3.34 1.43
CA ILE A 57 -1.06 4.41 2.29
C ILE A 57 -2.23 5.03 3.05
N ASP A 58 -2.09 5.07 4.37
CA ASP A 58 -3.08 5.60 5.29
C ASP A 58 -2.49 6.76 6.12
N ARG A 59 -3.24 7.21 7.11
CA ARG A 59 -2.86 8.24 8.06
C ARG A 59 -1.46 7.98 8.62
N GLY A 60 -0.74 9.07 8.91
CA GLY A 60 0.55 8.99 9.59
C GLY A 60 1.72 8.58 8.71
N VAL A 61 1.55 8.48 7.39
CA VAL A 61 2.62 8.28 6.39
C VAL A 61 2.89 9.59 5.64
N TYR A 62 4.15 9.95 5.48
CA TYR A 62 4.58 11.16 4.78
C TYR A 62 5.08 10.80 3.36
N PRO A 63 4.89 11.69 2.38
CA PRO A 63 5.44 11.52 1.04
C PRO A 63 6.97 11.54 1.13
N SER A 64 7.61 10.52 0.54
CA SER A 64 9.05 10.36 0.66
C SER A 64 9.60 9.61 -0.55
N ASN A 65 10.63 10.17 -1.19
CA ASN A 65 11.39 9.46 -2.21
C ASN A 65 12.01 8.17 -1.63
N LYS A 66 12.55 8.27 -0.41
CA LYS A 66 13.19 7.16 0.30
C LYS A 66 12.27 5.95 0.44
N LEU A 67 10.98 6.17 0.70
CA LEU A 67 9.98 5.10 0.79
C LEU A 67 9.96 4.26 -0.51
N PHE A 68 9.86 4.93 -1.66
CA PHE A 68 9.71 4.26 -2.95
C PHE A 68 11.04 3.81 -3.57
N ASP A 69 12.16 4.39 -3.15
CA ASP A 69 13.47 4.06 -3.71
C ASP A 69 14.21 2.97 -2.91
N GLN A 70 13.95 2.86 -1.61
CA GLN A 70 14.74 2.00 -0.70
C GLN A 70 13.91 0.96 0.05
N PHE A 71 12.62 1.19 0.27
CA PHE A 71 11.83 0.34 1.17
C PHE A 71 10.77 -0.48 0.46
N VAL A 72 10.01 0.14 -0.46
CA VAL A 72 8.89 -0.52 -1.12
C VAL A 72 8.89 -0.21 -2.60
N LEU A 73 8.79 -1.25 -3.43
CA LEU A 73 8.61 -1.16 -4.87
C LEU A 73 7.19 -1.66 -5.24
N PRO A 74 6.18 -0.77 -5.19
CA PRO A 74 4.82 -1.15 -5.52
C PRO A 74 4.54 -1.10 -7.03
N LYS A 75 3.70 -2.00 -7.53
CA LYS A 75 3.12 -1.86 -8.89
C LYS A 75 1.97 -0.86 -8.93
N TYR A 76 1.24 -0.69 -7.84
CA TYR A 76 0.10 0.22 -7.72
C TYR A 76 0.01 0.81 -6.31
N VAL A 77 -0.43 2.06 -6.20
CA VAL A 77 -0.59 2.74 -4.90
C VAL A 77 -2.02 3.19 -4.66
N ILE A 78 -2.53 2.97 -3.45
CA ILE A 78 -3.86 3.41 -3.03
C ILE A 78 -3.68 4.38 -1.86
N LEU A 79 -4.01 5.65 -2.07
CA LEU A 79 -4.08 6.65 -1.01
C LEU A 79 -5.48 6.60 -0.40
N THR A 80 -5.57 6.17 0.87
CA THR A 80 -6.86 6.11 1.57
C THR A 80 -7.32 7.50 2.01
N ASN A 81 -8.59 7.60 2.46
CA ASN A 81 -9.13 8.85 3.01
C ASN A 81 -8.46 9.29 4.34
N GLY A 82 -7.63 8.44 4.95
CA GLY A 82 -6.88 8.80 6.16
C GLY A 82 -5.63 9.62 5.90
N VAL A 83 -5.16 9.70 4.65
CA VAL A 83 -3.98 10.50 4.29
C VAL A 83 -4.28 11.99 4.48
N TYR A 84 -3.35 12.72 5.12
CA TYR A 84 -3.50 14.16 5.30
C TYR A 84 -3.60 14.86 3.94
N SER A 85 -4.64 15.67 3.74
CA SER A 85 -4.96 16.30 2.46
C SER A 85 -3.79 17.12 1.89
N GLY A 86 -3.03 17.81 2.75
CA GLY A 86 -1.86 18.57 2.34
C GLY A 86 -0.73 17.73 1.72
N TYR A 87 -0.71 16.40 1.96
CA TYR A 87 0.29 15.50 1.37
C TYR A 87 -0.17 14.79 0.11
N ILE A 88 -1.45 14.88 -0.26
CA ILE A 88 -1.96 14.19 -1.45
C ILE A 88 -1.23 14.64 -2.71
N SER A 89 -1.06 15.96 -2.89
CA SER A 89 -0.33 16.53 -4.03
C SER A 89 1.12 16.08 -4.07
N ASP A 90 1.79 16.00 -2.93
CA ASP A 90 3.17 15.53 -2.83
C ASP A 90 3.30 14.04 -3.15
N PHE A 91 2.38 13.20 -2.66
CA PHE A 91 2.32 11.80 -3.04
C PHE A 91 2.11 11.64 -4.54
N LYS A 92 1.16 12.36 -5.13
CA LYS A 92 0.93 12.37 -6.58
C LYS A 92 2.21 12.72 -7.34
N ASN A 93 2.89 13.79 -6.95
CA ASN A 93 4.16 14.21 -7.57
C ASN A 93 5.23 13.11 -7.48
N VAL A 94 5.39 12.48 -6.32
CA VAL A 94 6.38 11.41 -6.09
C VAL A 94 6.09 10.18 -6.95
N LEU A 95 4.81 9.81 -7.08
CA LEU A 95 4.35 8.64 -7.83
C LEU A 95 4.39 8.87 -9.34
N GLN A 96 3.97 10.04 -9.81
CA GLN A 96 4.02 10.43 -11.22
C GLN A 96 5.46 10.46 -11.74
N LYS A 97 6.40 11.03 -10.97
CA LYS A 97 7.84 11.02 -11.33
C LYS A 97 8.41 9.62 -11.53
N ARG A 98 7.80 8.60 -10.90
CA ARG A 98 8.21 7.19 -10.98
C ARG A 98 7.35 6.37 -11.92
N ASN A 99 6.38 6.99 -12.60
CA ASN A 99 5.37 6.30 -13.41
C ASN A 99 4.64 5.17 -12.64
N ILE A 100 4.40 5.37 -11.34
CA ILE A 100 3.66 4.42 -10.50
C ILE A 100 2.18 4.81 -10.58
N PRO A 101 1.30 3.93 -11.08
CA PRO A 101 -0.13 4.20 -11.12
C PRO A 101 -0.72 4.24 -9.71
N TYR A 102 -1.70 5.11 -9.50
CA TYR A 102 -2.29 5.30 -8.19
C TYR A 102 -3.78 5.65 -8.23
N TYR A 103 -4.44 5.44 -7.08
CA TYR A 103 -5.83 5.80 -6.81
C TYR A 103 -5.94 6.60 -5.52
N VAL A 104 -6.79 7.62 -5.49
CA VAL A 104 -6.99 8.51 -4.34
C VAL A 104 -8.44 8.40 -3.87
N VAL A 105 -8.65 7.67 -2.78
CA VAL A 105 -9.99 7.38 -2.23
C VAL A 105 -10.73 8.65 -1.82
N SER A 106 -10.02 9.64 -1.28
CA SER A 106 -10.64 10.92 -0.87
C SER A 106 -11.17 11.74 -2.04
N GLU A 107 -10.70 11.50 -3.27
CA GLU A 107 -11.12 12.23 -4.47
C GLU A 107 -12.07 11.40 -5.35
N GLN A 108 -11.87 10.09 -5.39
CA GLN A 108 -12.51 9.20 -6.36
C GLN A 108 -13.55 8.27 -5.72
N GLY A 109 -13.66 8.28 -4.38
CA GLY A 109 -14.56 7.42 -3.64
C GLY A 109 -13.96 6.03 -3.39
N SER A 110 -14.83 5.01 -3.31
CA SER A 110 -14.41 3.66 -2.95
C SER A 110 -13.54 3.03 -4.05
N PHE A 111 -12.40 2.48 -3.67
CA PHE A 111 -11.57 1.69 -4.57
C PHE A 111 -12.19 0.30 -4.80
N LEU A 112 -12.57 0.00 -6.04
CA LEU A 112 -13.04 -1.31 -6.46
C LEU A 112 -12.06 -1.90 -7.47
N LYS A 113 -11.41 -3.00 -7.11
CA LYS A 113 -10.59 -3.77 -8.06
C LYS A 113 -11.48 -4.77 -8.79
N ILE A 114 -11.92 -4.40 -9.99
CA ILE A 114 -12.70 -5.29 -10.86
C ILE A 114 -11.71 -6.24 -11.53
N LYS A 115 -11.79 -7.53 -11.20
CA LYS A 115 -11.13 -8.56 -12.02
C LYS A 115 -11.93 -8.70 -13.31
N ASN A 116 -11.28 -8.48 -14.45
CA ASN A 116 -11.77 -9.05 -15.69
C ASN A 116 -11.79 -10.57 -15.46
N LYS A 117 -12.98 -11.18 -15.46
CA LYS A 117 -13.06 -12.64 -15.64
C LYS A 117 -12.30 -12.93 -16.93
N LYS A 118 -11.21 -13.69 -16.83
CA LYS A 118 -10.65 -14.30 -18.04
C LYS A 118 -11.79 -15.05 -18.73
N PRO A 119 -11.94 -14.94 -20.06
CA PRO A 119 -12.94 -15.67 -20.82
C PRO A 119 -12.82 -17.18 -20.59
#